data_AF-A0A229RRI9-F1
#
_entry.id   AF-A0A229RRI9-F1
#
_cell.length_a   1.000
_cell.length_b   1.000
_cell.length_c   1.000
_cell.angle_alpha   90.00
_cell.angle_beta   90.00
_cell.angle_gamma   90.00
#
_symmetry.space_group_name_H-M   'P 1'
#
loop_
_entity.id
_entity.type
_entity.pdbx_description
1 polymer ?
#
loop_
_entity_poly.entity_id
_entity_poly.type
_entity_poly.pdbx_seq_one_letter_code
_entity_poly.pdbx_strand_id
1 'polypeptide(L)'
;MLAAGTGTASAEGTPPKVTKGPCQYTATPDDPAVRPVPLPPDPRRTPSRGKVPVQVKTNQGKIDLTLDRAKAPCTVQSFLHLATHRFYDRTTCHRLTSYPTLKVLQCGDPSGTGEGGPGYKYKDELPVGLPPAPTDPTGERKVYSRGVLAMANAGPATNGSQFFVVYGDSALRPNYTIFGTVGHEGLETLDDVAAGGIKPTPENPAPVDGAPVLKTDILRARPWFC
;
A
#
# COMPACT_ATOMS: atom_id res chain seq x y z
N MET A 1 -30.20 -50.09 16.40
CA MET A 1 -29.83 -48.68 16.64
C MET A 1 -29.00 -48.22 15.46
N LEU A 2 -29.62 -47.48 14.53
CA LEU A 2 -28.94 -46.91 13.35
C LEU A 2 -28.58 -45.46 13.72
N ALA A 3 -27.28 -45.18 13.87
CA ALA A 3 -26.77 -43.82 13.96
C ALA A 3 -26.47 -43.33 12.54
N ALA A 4 -27.33 -42.48 12.00
CA ALA A 4 -27.09 -41.77 10.74
C ALA A 4 -26.26 -40.51 11.06
N GLY A 5 -25.02 -40.48 10.56
CA GLY A 5 -24.15 -39.31 10.64
C GLY A 5 -24.70 -38.17 9.77
N THR A 6 -24.88 -37.01 10.37
CA THR A 6 -25.18 -35.76 9.66
C THR A 6 -23.90 -35.22 9.03
N GLY A 7 -23.75 -35.44 7.71
CA GLY A 7 -22.75 -34.76 6.92
C GLY A 7 -23.05 -33.27 6.84
N THR A 8 -22.15 -32.45 7.39
CA THR A 8 -22.16 -31.00 7.18
C THR A 8 -21.69 -30.71 5.75
N ALA A 9 -22.63 -30.34 4.89
CA ALA A 9 -22.32 -29.81 3.58
C ALA A 9 -21.64 -28.44 3.75
N SER A 10 -20.36 -28.34 3.39
CA SER A 10 -19.70 -27.06 3.15
C SER A 10 -20.38 -26.37 1.97
N ALA A 11 -20.85 -25.14 2.17
CA ALA A 11 -21.36 -24.33 1.08
C ALA A 11 -20.20 -23.97 0.15
N GLU A 12 -20.12 -24.62 -1.01
CA GLU A 12 -19.22 -24.22 -2.09
C GLU A 12 -19.70 -22.89 -2.67
N GLY A 13 -19.05 -21.79 -2.23
CA GLY A 13 -19.28 -20.46 -2.78
C GLY A 13 -18.87 -20.36 -4.24
N THR A 14 -19.56 -19.52 -5.01
CA THR A 14 -19.15 -19.18 -6.38
C THR A 14 -17.71 -18.66 -6.38
N PRO A 15 -16.83 -19.14 -7.29
CA PRO A 15 -15.45 -18.68 -7.36
C PRO A 15 -15.35 -17.15 -7.47
N PRO A 16 -14.37 -16.52 -6.81
CA PRO A 16 -14.21 -15.08 -6.85
C PRO A 16 -13.98 -14.60 -8.30
N LYS A 17 -14.56 -13.45 -8.64
CA LYS A 17 -14.40 -12.84 -9.96
C LYS A 17 -12.95 -12.41 -10.17
N VAL A 18 -12.34 -12.85 -11.27
CA VAL A 18 -10.98 -12.47 -11.69
C VAL A 18 -11.02 -11.74 -13.03
N THR A 19 -10.23 -10.68 -13.17
CA THR A 19 -10.06 -10.00 -14.47
C THR A 19 -9.23 -10.85 -15.45
N LYS A 20 -9.41 -10.64 -16.76
CA LYS A 20 -8.87 -11.54 -17.80
C LYS A 20 -7.50 -11.11 -18.37
N GLY A 21 -7.01 -9.93 -18.04
CA GLY A 21 -5.74 -9.40 -18.54
C GLY A 21 -4.56 -9.89 -17.70
N PRO A 22 -3.35 -9.35 -17.90
CA PRO A 22 -2.15 -9.86 -17.23
C PRO A 22 -2.13 -9.61 -15.71
N CYS A 23 -2.86 -8.61 -15.22
CA CYS A 23 -2.82 -8.24 -13.81
C CYS A 23 -3.69 -9.14 -12.91
N GLN A 24 -4.73 -9.77 -13.49
CA GLN A 24 -5.54 -10.79 -12.80
C GLN A 24 -6.07 -10.29 -11.43
N TYR A 25 -6.60 -9.07 -11.38
CA TYR A 25 -7.24 -8.53 -10.19
C TYR A 25 -8.38 -9.46 -9.77
N THR A 26 -8.28 -9.99 -8.55
CA THR A 26 -9.18 -11.01 -8.03
C THR A 26 -10.01 -10.40 -6.91
N ALA A 27 -11.33 -10.39 -7.07
CA ALA A 27 -12.26 -9.93 -6.03
C ALA A 27 -12.09 -10.74 -4.74
N THR A 28 -12.34 -10.11 -3.60
CA THR A 28 -12.30 -10.73 -2.26
C THR A 28 -13.69 -10.64 -1.62
N PRO A 29 -14.61 -11.60 -1.90
CA PRO A 29 -15.97 -11.54 -1.35
C PRO A 29 -16.01 -11.54 0.20
N ASP A 30 -15.06 -12.24 0.82
CA ASP A 30 -14.94 -12.37 2.28
C ASP A 30 -14.24 -11.16 2.93
N ASP A 31 -13.63 -10.29 2.12
CA ASP A 31 -13.02 -9.02 2.53
C ASP A 31 -13.46 -7.91 1.55
N PRO A 32 -14.70 -7.41 1.68
CA PRO A 32 -15.28 -6.50 0.72
C PRO A 32 -14.62 -5.12 0.77
N ALA A 33 -14.77 -4.36 -0.31
CA ALA A 33 -14.22 -3.02 -0.38
C ALA A 33 -14.80 -2.13 0.72
N VAL A 34 -13.94 -1.47 1.49
CA VAL A 34 -14.37 -0.50 2.51
C VAL A 34 -15.16 0.65 1.88
N ARG A 35 -14.84 0.97 0.62
CA ARG A 35 -15.61 1.90 -0.21
C ARG A 35 -15.93 1.26 -1.56
N PRO A 36 -17.15 1.47 -2.10
CA PRO A 36 -17.51 0.92 -3.40
C PRO A 36 -16.54 1.35 -4.50
N VAL A 37 -15.90 0.39 -5.14
CA VAL A 37 -15.05 0.60 -6.33
C VAL A 37 -15.11 -0.66 -7.19
N PRO A 38 -15.25 -0.56 -8.52
CA PRO A 38 -15.20 -1.73 -9.38
C PRO A 38 -13.77 -2.29 -9.44
N LEU A 39 -13.63 -3.54 -9.90
CA LEU A 39 -12.33 -4.08 -10.27
C LEU A 39 -11.63 -3.14 -11.27
N PRO A 40 -10.29 -2.99 -11.19
CA PRO A 40 -9.56 -2.19 -12.16
C PRO A 40 -9.76 -2.74 -13.58
N PRO A 41 -9.67 -1.88 -14.61
CA PRO A 41 -9.57 -2.37 -15.98
C PRO A 41 -8.35 -3.30 -16.10
N ASP A 42 -8.44 -4.34 -16.90
CA ASP A 42 -7.33 -5.29 -17.10
C ASP A 42 -7.25 -5.63 -18.60
N PRO A 43 -6.73 -4.71 -19.42
CA PRO A 43 -6.66 -4.87 -20.86
C PRO A 43 -5.71 -6.01 -21.24
N ARG A 44 -5.76 -6.48 -22.49
CA ARG A 44 -4.83 -7.51 -23.00
C ARG A 44 -3.36 -7.15 -22.79
N ARG A 45 -3.02 -5.86 -22.70
CA ARG A 45 -1.69 -5.34 -22.40
C ARG A 45 -1.81 -4.18 -21.43
N THR A 46 -1.32 -4.35 -20.21
CA THR A 46 -1.26 -3.28 -19.22
C THR A 46 -0.20 -2.25 -19.61
N PRO A 47 -0.48 -0.94 -19.52
CA PRO A 47 0.52 0.10 -19.79
C PRO A 47 1.76 -0.06 -18.90
N SER A 48 2.90 -0.38 -19.52
CA SER A 48 4.17 -0.67 -18.84
C SER A 48 5.29 0.34 -19.12
N ARG A 49 4.94 1.53 -19.64
CA ARG A 49 5.90 2.58 -19.97
C ARG A 49 5.44 3.94 -19.49
N GLY A 50 6.42 4.80 -19.21
CA GLY A 50 6.21 6.18 -18.79
C GLY A 50 6.02 6.32 -17.29
N LYS A 51 6.26 7.55 -16.83
CA LYS A 51 6.07 7.97 -15.45
C LYS A 51 4.78 8.77 -15.32
N VAL A 52 4.07 8.62 -14.20
CA VAL A 52 2.81 9.34 -13.96
C VAL A 52 2.94 10.17 -12.70
N PRO A 53 2.90 11.50 -12.79
CA PRO A 53 2.88 12.35 -11.61
C PRO A 53 1.50 12.27 -10.94
N VAL A 54 1.49 12.06 -9.64
CA VAL A 54 0.29 12.09 -8.78
C VAL A 54 0.55 13.02 -7.62
N GLN A 55 -0.36 13.95 -7.37
CA GLN A 55 -0.34 14.75 -6.15
C GLN A 55 -1.22 14.10 -5.09
N VAL A 56 -0.63 13.81 -3.93
CA VAL A 56 -1.36 13.45 -2.71
C VAL A 56 -1.36 14.65 -1.79
N LYS A 57 -2.48 15.38 -1.74
CA LYS A 57 -2.65 16.51 -0.83
C LYS A 57 -3.06 15.96 0.53
N THR A 58 -2.28 16.26 1.57
CA THR A 58 -2.62 15.97 2.97
C THR A 58 -2.91 17.26 3.73
N ASN A 59 -3.34 17.13 4.99
CA ASN A 59 -3.43 18.25 5.92
C ASN A 59 -2.07 18.69 6.50
N GLN A 60 -0.99 17.95 6.24
CA GLN A 60 0.38 18.27 6.68
C GLN A 60 1.24 18.86 5.54
N GLY A 61 0.80 18.73 4.29
CA GLY A 61 1.56 19.16 3.11
C GLY A 61 1.17 18.35 1.89
N LYS A 62 1.82 18.61 0.75
CA LYS A 62 1.64 17.77 -0.43
C LYS A 62 2.74 16.72 -0.50
N ILE A 63 2.37 15.50 -0.85
CA ILE A 63 3.28 14.39 -1.11
C ILE A 63 3.16 14.10 -2.61
N ASP A 64 3.98 14.79 -3.41
CA ASP A 64 4.01 14.59 -4.85
C ASP A 64 4.72 13.25 -5.14
N LEU A 65 4.07 12.38 -5.90
CA LEU A 65 4.53 11.06 -6.27
C LEU A 65 4.82 11.00 -7.76
N THR A 66 5.85 10.23 -8.13
CA THR A 66 6.12 9.84 -9.51
C THR A 66 6.00 8.34 -9.62
N LEU A 67 4.90 7.85 -10.21
CA LEU A 67 4.65 6.43 -10.42
C LEU A 67 5.43 5.92 -11.63
N ASP A 68 5.98 4.71 -11.56
CA ASP A 68 6.80 4.11 -12.62
C ASP A 68 6.18 2.84 -13.18
N ARG A 69 5.53 2.96 -14.35
CA ARG A 69 4.86 1.84 -15.02
C ARG A 69 5.83 0.76 -15.50
N ALA A 70 7.11 1.08 -15.70
CA ALA A 70 8.08 0.08 -16.14
C ALA A 70 8.49 -0.86 -15.00
N LYS A 71 8.38 -0.40 -13.76
CA LYS A 71 8.71 -1.21 -12.58
C LYS A 71 7.53 -2.06 -12.11
N ALA A 72 6.33 -1.48 -12.07
CA ALA A 72 5.15 -2.13 -11.50
C ALA A 72 3.87 -1.73 -12.26
N PRO A 73 3.69 -2.19 -13.51
CA PRO A 73 2.55 -1.80 -14.35
C PRO A 73 1.19 -2.07 -13.70
N CYS A 74 1.01 -3.24 -13.06
CA CYS A 74 -0.26 -3.61 -12.44
C CYS A 74 -0.54 -2.81 -11.17
N THR A 75 0.48 -2.56 -10.35
CA THR A 75 0.34 -1.69 -9.18
C THR A 75 0.03 -0.26 -9.58
N VAL A 76 0.73 0.31 -10.56
CA VAL A 76 0.46 1.68 -11.01
C VAL A 76 -0.95 1.80 -11.58
N GLN A 77 -1.42 0.80 -12.35
CA GLN A 77 -2.79 0.76 -12.84
C GLN A 77 -3.81 0.70 -11.70
N SER A 78 -3.58 -0.16 -10.70
CA SER A 78 -4.45 -0.31 -9.52
C SER A 78 -4.54 1.01 -8.75
N PHE A 79 -3.40 1.62 -8.44
CA PHE A 79 -3.33 2.87 -7.68
C PHE A 79 -4.03 4.02 -8.42
N LEU A 80 -3.80 4.17 -9.73
CA LEU A 80 -4.44 5.19 -10.54
C LEU A 80 -5.96 4.99 -10.60
N HIS A 81 -6.41 3.74 -10.78
CA HIS A 81 -7.84 3.40 -10.77
C HIS A 81 -8.51 3.79 -9.45
N LEU A 82 -7.88 3.47 -8.32
CA LEU A 82 -8.37 3.85 -6.99
C LEU A 82 -8.38 5.38 -6.82
N ALA A 83 -7.33 6.08 -7.25
CA ALA A 83 -7.23 7.53 -7.19
C ALA A 83 -8.32 8.23 -8.04
N THR A 84 -8.60 7.76 -9.26
CA THR A 84 -9.66 8.32 -10.11
C THR A 84 -11.06 8.10 -9.54
N HIS A 85 -11.26 6.98 -8.82
CA HIS A 85 -12.50 6.69 -8.09
C HIS A 85 -12.56 7.36 -6.71
N ARG A 86 -11.62 8.27 -6.39
CA ARG A 86 -11.59 9.01 -5.12
C ARG A 86 -11.46 8.11 -3.89
N PHE A 87 -10.97 6.89 -4.07
CA PHE A 87 -10.89 5.88 -3.01
C PHE A 87 -10.05 6.36 -1.82
N TYR A 88 -8.96 7.07 -2.10
CA TYR A 88 -8.03 7.64 -1.12
C TYR A 88 -8.45 9.02 -0.56
N ASP A 89 -9.58 9.60 -0.99
CA ASP A 89 -9.98 10.92 -0.49
C ASP A 89 -10.49 10.83 0.94
N ARG A 90 -10.10 11.78 1.80
CA ARG A 90 -10.50 11.81 3.22
C ARG A 90 -10.23 10.47 3.91
N THR A 91 -9.06 9.90 3.66
CA THR A 91 -8.54 8.72 4.38
C THR A 91 -7.38 9.15 5.27
N THR A 92 -6.98 8.31 6.22
CA THR A 92 -5.87 8.64 7.12
C THR A 92 -4.67 7.71 6.87
N CYS A 93 -3.47 8.23 7.08
CA CYS A 93 -2.28 7.41 7.22
C CYS A 93 -2.27 6.85 8.64
N HIS A 94 -2.69 5.59 8.75
CA HIS A 94 -3.00 4.95 10.03
C HIS A 94 -1.76 4.52 10.81
N ARG A 95 -0.60 4.44 10.15
CA ARG A 95 0.61 3.90 10.76
C ARG A 95 1.87 4.65 10.34
N LEU A 96 2.64 5.06 11.34
CA LEU A 96 4.00 5.58 11.25
C LEU A 96 4.89 4.64 12.05
N THR A 97 6.07 4.36 11.51
CA THR A 97 7.09 3.49 12.16
C THR A 97 8.39 4.25 12.29
N SER A 98 9.11 4.04 13.39
CA SER A 98 10.37 4.72 13.72
C SER A 98 11.45 3.75 14.20
N TYR A 99 11.41 2.50 13.71
CA TYR A 99 12.45 1.52 13.99
C TYR A 99 13.75 1.90 13.24
N PRO A 100 14.93 1.51 13.73
CA PRO A 100 16.18 1.69 12.98
C PRO A 100 16.14 1.08 11.58
N THR A 101 15.41 -0.03 11.41
CA THR A 101 15.30 -0.78 10.15
C THR A 101 14.03 -0.49 9.34
N LEU A 102 13.06 0.24 9.91
CA LEU A 102 11.76 0.50 9.27
C LEU A 102 11.28 1.91 9.65
N LYS A 103 11.39 2.81 8.68
CA LYS A 103 11.05 4.23 8.76
C LYS A 103 10.08 4.58 7.65
N VAL A 104 8.82 4.20 7.84
CA VAL A 104 7.77 4.37 6.84
C VAL A 104 6.51 5.01 7.41
N LEU A 105 5.82 5.78 6.57
CA LEU A 105 4.44 6.20 6.77
C LEU A 105 3.53 5.38 5.85
N GLN A 106 2.58 4.66 6.42
CA GLN A 106 1.65 3.76 5.73
C GLN A 106 0.24 4.38 5.68
N CYS A 107 -0.36 4.32 4.49
CA CYS A 107 -1.63 4.94 4.16
C CYS A 107 -2.43 4.02 3.21
N GLY A 108 -3.58 4.49 2.74
CA GLY A 108 -4.33 3.82 1.66
C GLY A 108 -5.39 2.83 2.13
N ASP A 109 -5.69 2.81 3.43
CA ASP A 109 -6.86 2.14 4.01
C ASP A 109 -7.96 3.16 4.31
N PRO A 110 -9.13 3.11 3.65
CA PRO A 110 -10.24 4.01 3.95
C PRO A 110 -10.90 3.81 5.32
N SER A 111 -10.76 2.65 5.97
CA SER A 111 -11.27 2.45 7.33
C SER A 111 -10.35 3.10 8.36
N GLY A 112 -9.06 3.23 8.03
CA GLY A 112 -8.01 3.69 8.92
C GLY A 112 -7.55 2.67 9.96
N THR A 113 -7.97 1.39 9.85
CA THR A 113 -7.61 0.35 10.82
C THR A 113 -6.32 -0.39 10.44
N GLY A 114 -5.92 -0.36 9.17
CA GLY A 114 -4.85 -1.16 8.60
C GLY A 114 -5.31 -2.52 8.09
N GLU A 115 -6.60 -2.85 8.26
CA GLU A 115 -7.18 -4.13 7.84
C GLU A 115 -8.06 -3.99 6.59
N GLY A 116 -8.40 -2.75 6.20
CA GLY A 116 -9.27 -2.51 5.06
C GLY A 116 -8.55 -2.54 3.71
N GLY A 117 -9.36 -2.69 2.66
CA GLY A 117 -8.88 -2.76 1.29
C GLY A 117 -9.93 -2.40 0.24
N PRO A 118 -9.59 -2.57 -1.05
CA PRO A 118 -10.44 -2.19 -2.17
C PRO A 118 -11.39 -3.29 -2.64
N GLY A 119 -11.52 -4.39 -1.88
CA GLY A 119 -12.35 -5.55 -2.24
C GLY A 119 -11.77 -6.40 -3.37
N TYR A 120 -10.46 -6.29 -3.61
CA TYR A 120 -9.71 -7.14 -4.51
C TYR A 120 -8.24 -7.21 -4.11
N LYS A 121 -7.57 -8.26 -4.61
CA LYS A 121 -6.13 -8.47 -4.49
C LYS A 121 -5.48 -8.74 -5.84
N TYR A 122 -4.16 -8.54 -5.91
CA TYR A 122 -3.36 -8.86 -7.08
C TYR A 122 -1.90 -9.20 -6.71
N LYS A 123 -1.18 -9.76 -7.69
CA LYS A 123 0.20 -10.27 -7.53
C LYS A 123 1.20 -9.16 -7.24
N ASP A 124 2.33 -9.56 -6.65
CA ASP A 124 3.48 -8.68 -6.45
C ASP A 124 4.29 -8.47 -7.74
N GLU A 125 4.87 -7.28 -7.87
CA GLU A 125 5.83 -6.90 -8.92
C GLU A 125 7.14 -6.53 -8.23
N LEU A 126 7.81 -7.56 -7.69
CA LEU A 126 8.90 -7.39 -6.73
C LEU A 126 10.13 -6.71 -7.34
N PRO A 127 10.78 -5.80 -6.60
CA PRO A 127 11.96 -5.10 -7.10
C PRO A 127 13.15 -6.04 -7.25
N VAL A 128 13.90 -5.86 -8.34
CA VAL A 128 15.14 -6.58 -8.60
C VAL A 128 16.35 -5.66 -8.41
N GLY A 129 17.47 -6.22 -7.95
CA GLY A 129 18.75 -5.48 -7.90
C GLY A 129 18.85 -4.40 -6.82
N LEU A 130 18.01 -4.43 -5.78
CA LEU A 130 18.20 -3.53 -4.63
C LEU A 130 19.52 -3.87 -3.89
N PRO A 131 20.26 -2.86 -3.39
CA PRO A 131 21.50 -3.09 -2.68
C PRO A 131 21.25 -3.81 -1.34
N PRO A 132 22.18 -4.64 -0.86
CA PRO A 132 22.10 -5.25 0.47
C PRO A 132 21.95 -4.19 1.57
N ALA A 133 21.15 -4.48 2.59
CA ALA A 133 21.06 -3.62 3.75
C ALA A 133 22.37 -3.70 4.57
N PRO A 134 23.07 -2.57 4.83
CA PRO A 134 24.33 -2.59 5.57
C PRO A 134 24.18 -3.13 7.00
N THR A 135 22.98 -3.04 7.56
CA THR A 135 22.64 -3.45 8.92
C THR A 135 22.19 -4.92 9.02
N ASP A 136 22.24 -5.69 7.93
CA ASP A 136 21.76 -7.07 7.90
C ASP A 136 22.88 -8.05 7.53
N PRO A 137 23.44 -8.80 8.50
CA PRO A 137 24.52 -9.75 8.24
C PRO A 137 24.07 -10.98 7.43
N THR A 138 22.76 -11.24 7.32
CA THR A 138 22.22 -12.37 6.55
C THR A 138 22.19 -12.12 5.04
N GLY A 139 22.22 -10.85 4.61
CA GLY A 139 22.08 -10.44 3.22
C GLY A 139 20.66 -10.59 2.65
N GLU A 140 19.69 -11.02 3.46
CA GLU A 140 18.30 -11.27 3.06
C GLU A 140 17.51 -9.96 2.88
N ARG A 141 17.85 -8.92 3.65
CA ARG A 141 17.25 -7.59 3.55
C ARG A 141 18.01 -6.73 2.56
N LYS A 142 17.25 -5.90 1.87
CA LYS A 142 17.72 -4.89 0.92
C LYS A 142 17.36 -3.50 1.40
N VAL A 143 18.09 -2.49 0.93
CA VAL A 143 17.76 -1.09 1.22
C VAL A 143 16.59 -0.66 0.36
N TYR A 144 15.50 -0.30 1.03
CA TYR A 144 14.47 0.56 0.48
C TYR A 144 14.86 1.98 0.86
N SER A 145 15.36 2.74 -0.11
CA SER A 145 15.88 4.09 0.13
C SER A 145 14.78 5.08 0.48
N ARG A 146 15.14 6.15 1.20
CA ARG A 146 14.28 7.32 1.41
C ARG A 146 13.68 7.80 0.09
N GLY A 147 12.39 8.09 0.11
CA GLY A 147 11.59 8.51 -1.04
C GLY A 147 11.05 7.36 -1.88
N VAL A 148 11.30 6.09 -1.55
CA VAL A 148 10.63 4.97 -2.21
C VAL A 148 9.16 4.90 -1.81
N LEU A 149 8.30 4.68 -2.81
CA LEU A 149 6.88 4.34 -2.66
C LEU A 149 6.68 2.85 -2.95
N ALA A 150 6.07 2.12 -2.02
CA ALA A 150 5.85 0.69 -2.16
C ALA A 150 4.49 0.23 -1.61
N MET A 151 4.01 -0.92 -2.09
CA MET A 151 2.75 -1.51 -1.63
C MET A 151 2.91 -2.18 -0.27
N ALA A 152 1.94 -1.96 0.62
CA ALA A 152 1.78 -2.81 1.78
C ALA A 152 0.98 -4.06 1.39
N ASN A 153 1.26 -5.19 2.04
CA ASN A 153 0.58 -6.46 1.81
C ASN A 153 0.52 -7.29 3.10
N ALA A 154 -0.33 -8.31 3.11
CA ALA A 154 -0.47 -9.30 4.18
C ALA A 154 0.21 -10.64 3.81
N GLY A 155 1.27 -10.57 2.99
CA GLY A 155 1.94 -11.74 2.41
C GLY A 155 1.87 -11.77 0.87
N PRO A 156 2.47 -12.79 0.24
CA PRO A 156 2.59 -12.86 -1.21
C PRO A 156 1.24 -12.75 -1.94
N ALA A 157 1.20 -11.94 -3.00
CA ALA A 157 0.05 -11.71 -3.87
C ALA A 157 -1.22 -11.23 -3.14
N THR A 158 -1.04 -10.40 -2.10
CA THR A 158 -2.13 -9.77 -1.35
C THR A 158 -2.12 -8.25 -1.46
N ASN A 159 -1.53 -7.69 -2.52
CA ASN A 159 -1.58 -6.25 -2.75
C ASN A 159 -3.04 -5.81 -2.91
N GLY A 160 -3.43 -4.79 -2.13
CA GLY A 160 -4.74 -4.15 -2.21
C GLY A 160 -4.59 -2.67 -2.52
N SER A 161 -5.02 -1.81 -1.59
CA SER A 161 -4.98 -0.35 -1.73
C SER A 161 -3.91 0.32 -0.87
N GLN A 162 -3.43 -0.36 0.17
CA GLN A 162 -2.51 0.21 1.14
C GLN A 162 -1.10 0.33 0.57
N PHE A 163 -0.45 1.45 0.84
CA PHE A 163 0.92 1.74 0.40
C PHE A 163 1.68 2.39 1.55
N PHE A 164 3.00 2.34 1.47
CA PHE A 164 3.86 3.08 2.37
C PHE A 164 4.89 3.91 1.60
N VAL A 165 5.25 5.03 2.20
CA VAL A 165 6.35 5.88 1.75
C VAL A 165 7.49 5.80 2.76
N VAL A 166 8.68 5.59 2.23
CA VAL A 166 9.90 5.43 3.03
C VAL A 166 10.46 6.82 3.32
N TYR A 167 10.39 7.27 4.57
CA TYR A 167 10.95 8.57 4.98
C TYR A 167 12.37 8.42 5.52
N GLY A 168 12.88 7.22 5.72
CA GLY A 168 14.30 7.00 5.98
C GLY A 168 14.73 5.64 5.48
N ASP A 169 15.98 5.50 5.06
CA ASP A 169 16.51 4.23 4.55
C ASP A 169 16.12 3.08 5.48
N SER A 170 15.46 2.09 4.89
CA SER A 170 14.83 0.98 5.60
C SER A 170 15.37 -0.35 5.06
N ALA A 171 15.61 -1.29 5.96
CA ALA A 171 16.15 -2.61 5.66
C ALA A 171 15.02 -3.63 5.63
N LEU A 172 14.52 -3.95 4.44
CA LEU A 172 13.36 -4.84 4.25
C LEU A 172 13.73 -6.04 3.38
N ARG A 173 13.09 -7.18 3.62
CA ARG A 173 13.07 -8.24 2.60
C ARG A 173 12.37 -7.68 1.35
N PRO A 174 12.82 -8.01 0.14
CA PRO A 174 12.28 -7.43 -1.11
C PRO A 174 10.91 -8.03 -1.49
N ASN A 175 9.99 -8.09 -0.53
CA ASN A 175 8.66 -8.69 -0.64
C ASN A 175 7.57 -7.63 -0.92
N TYR A 176 7.96 -6.39 -1.15
CA TYR A 176 7.06 -5.26 -1.36
C TYR A 176 7.32 -4.61 -2.71
N THR A 177 6.29 -4.54 -3.53
CA THR A 177 6.32 -3.93 -4.87
C THR A 177 6.68 -2.44 -4.77
N ILE A 178 7.81 -2.04 -5.37
CA ILE A 178 8.17 -0.63 -5.53
C ILE A 178 7.55 -0.11 -6.82
N PHE A 179 6.70 0.92 -6.72
CA PHE A 179 5.93 1.42 -7.86
C PHE A 179 6.07 2.93 -8.11
N GLY A 180 6.91 3.62 -7.35
CA GLY A 180 7.18 5.02 -7.58
C GLY A 180 8.18 5.63 -6.60
N THR A 181 8.28 6.96 -6.66
CA THR A 181 9.11 7.77 -5.76
C THR A 181 8.38 9.01 -5.30
N VAL A 182 8.80 9.55 -4.15
CA VAL A 182 8.32 10.81 -3.57
C VAL A 182 9.21 11.97 -4.04
N GLY A 183 8.60 13.11 -4.37
CA GLY A 183 9.28 14.35 -4.71
C GLY A 183 9.80 15.10 -3.47
N HIS A 184 10.62 16.12 -3.70
CA HIS A 184 11.31 16.88 -2.63
C HIS A 184 10.36 17.45 -1.57
N GLU A 185 9.34 18.22 -1.96
CA GLU A 185 8.37 18.80 -1.01
C GLU A 185 7.58 17.73 -0.23
N GLY A 186 7.39 16.56 -0.85
CA GLY A 186 6.81 15.40 -0.17
C GLY A 186 7.74 14.81 0.89
N LEU A 187 9.04 14.82 0.64
CA LEU A 187 10.05 14.38 1.59
C LEU A 187 10.17 15.31 2.80
N GLU A 188 10.02 16.62 2.61
CA GLU A 188 9.92 17.61 3.71
C GLU A 188 8.65 17.38 4.54
N THR A 189 7.50 17.22 3.88
CA THR A 189 6.23 16.88 4.57
C THR A 189 6.37 15.61 5.40
N LEU A 190 7.08 14.60 4.89
CA LEU A 190 7.30 13.34 5.61
C LEU A 190 8.25 13.50 6.80
N ASP A 191 9.24 14.39 6.72
CA ASP A 191 10.14 14.70 7.84
C ASP A 191 9.37 15.37 8.97
N ASP A 192 8.50 16.33 8.67
CA ASP A 192 7.67 17.00 9.66
C ASP A 192 6.75 16.00 10.38
N VAL A 193 6.08 15.12 9.63
CA VAL A 193 5.23 14.06 10.19
C VAL A 193 6.04 13.11 11.09
N ALA A 194 7.22 12.69 10.64
CA ALA A 194 8.08 11.80 11.41
C ALA A 194 8.64 12.47 12.67
N ALA A 195 9.03 13.74 12.60
CA ALA A 195 9.53 14.52 13.73
C ALA A 195 8.46 14.75 14.80
N GLY A 196 7.19 14.84 14.40
CA GLY A 196 6.05 14.89 15.32
C GLY A 196 5.87 13.63 16.16
N GLY A 197 6.42 12.49 15.72
CA GLY A 197 6.42 11.24 16.45
C GLY A 197 5.12 10.44 16.36
N ILE A 198 5.06 9.38 17.16
CA ILE A 198 3.97 8.38 17.16
C ILE A 198 3.14 8.56 18.42
N LYS A 199 1.82 8.46 18.29
CA LYS A 199 0.86 8.74 19.36
C LYS A 199 1.06 7.75 20.52
N PRO A 200 1.44 8.23 21.73
CA PRO A 200 1.63 7.37 22.89
C PRO A 200 0.31 6.81 23.41
N THR A 201 0.38 5.66 24.08
CA THR A 201 -0.70 5.09 24.89
C THR A 201 -0.24 4.93 26.34
N PRO A 202 -1.15 4.76 27.32
CA PRO A 202 -0.76 4.48 28.70
C PRO A 202 0.15 3.25 28.83
N GLU A 203 -0.03 2.25 27.96
CA GLU A 203 0.74 1.00 27.93
C GLU A 203 2.07 1.15 27.17
N ASN A 204 2.16 2.13 26.27
CA ASN A 204 3.35 2.41 25.47
C ASN A 204 3.59 3.93 25.34
N PRO A 205 4.27 4.55 26.32
CA PRO A 205 4.47 6.00 26.35
C PRO A 205 5.51 6.52 25.34
N ALA A 206 6.33 5.64 24.75
CA ALA A 206 7.35 5.99 23.77
C ALA A 206 7.31 5.01 22.57
N PRO A 207 6.22 5.01 21.78
CA PRO A 207 6.02 4.04 20.72
C PRO A 207 6.95 4.30 19.53
N VAL A 208 7.39 3.21 18.90
CA VAL A 208 8.11 3.21 17.62
C VAL A 208 7.25 2.68 16.46
N ASP A 209 5.99 2.34 16.75
CA ASP A 209 4.99 1.89 15.78
C ASP A 209 3.59 2.30 16.26
N GLY A 210 2.79 2.89 15.38
CA GLY A 210 1.40 3.26 15.66
C GLY A 210 0.93 4.45 14.84
N ALA A 211 -0.20 5.04 15.23
CA ALA A 211 -0.71 6.23 14.55
C ALA A 211 0.21 7.44 14.75
N PRO A 212 0.43 8.30 13.73
CA PRO A 212 1.23 9.51 13.90
C PRO A 212 0.56 10.50 14.86
N VAL A 213 1.36 11.23 15.66
CA VAL A 213 0.86 12.35 16.50
C VAL A 213 0.28 13.44 15.60
N LEU A 214 1.05 13.84 14.59
CA LEU A 214 0.57 14.69 13.52
C LEU A 214 -0.33 13.86 12.61
N LYS A 215 -1.62 13.84 12.96
CA LYS A 215 -2.64 13.13 12.18
C LYS A 215 -2.52 13.55 10.71
N THR A 216 -2.21 12.58 9.87
CA THR A 216 -1.94 12.80 8.44
C THR A 216 -3.09 12.24 7.64
N ASP A 217 -4.03 13.12 7.29
CA ASP A 217 -5.20 12.80 6.49
C ASP A 217 -4.92 13.15 5.02
N ILE A 218 -5.12 12.18 4.13
CA ILE A 218 -5.15 12.39 2.69
C ILE A 218 -6.46 13.12 2.38
N LEU A 219 -6.36 14.38 1.98
CA LEU A 219 -7.52 15.18 1.57
C LEU A 219 -7.95 14.82 0.15
N ARG A 220 -6.98 14.58 -0.73
CA ARG A 220 -7.18 14.25 -2.14
C ARG A 220 -5.94 13.58 -2.74
N ALA A 221 -6.12 12.54 -3.55
CA ALA A 221 -5.05 11.94 -4.35
C ALA A 221 -5.43 11.87 -5.84
N ARG A 222 -4.72 12.58 -6.73
CA ARG A 222 -5.05 12.64 -8.17
C ARG A 222 -3.81 12.70 -9.05
N PRO A 223 -3.86 12.15 -10.28
CA PRO A 223 -2.90 12.50 -11.32
C PRO A 223 -2.88 14.02 -11.54
N TRP A 224 -1.71 14.62 -11.79
CA TRP A 224 -1.59 16.08 -11.92
C TRP A 224 -2.45 16.66 -13.06
N PHE A 225 -2.73 15.87 -14.09
CA PHE A 225 -3.48 16.29 -15.27
C PHE A 225 -4.99 15.99 -15.20
N CYS A 226 -5.55 15.74 -14.00
CA CYS A 226 -6.96 15.41 -13.79
C CYS A 226 -7.64 16.27 -12.72
#